data_AF-A0A7S7UFU0-F1
#
_entry.id   AF-A0A7S7UFU0-F1
#
_cell.length_a   1.000
_cell.length_b   1.000
_cell.length_c   1.000
_cell.angle_alpha   90.00
_cell.angle_beta   90.00
_cell.angle_gamma   90.00
#
_symmetry.space_group_name_H-M   'P 1'
#
loop_
_entity.id
_entity.type
_entity.pdbx_description
1 polymer ?
#
loop_
_entity_poly.entity_id
_entity_poly.type
_entity_poly.pdbx_seq_one_letter_code
_entity_poly.pdbx_strand_id
1 'polypeptide(L)'
;MSVPVRLTLLAAALLCPAAANAMDDTLRASSRGPMAMTLCAQNSDGSKIEGTSEFCKANGYDKLVAAVDASFAAAVTKAPANIRPLLKRDQAWFNEMIQEAAYTVEQADEAELRQNLADALRRRATALDDLARGFGRDGLGGAWANALGGVTVTATESGSYRLDAELNSDYGSDKHWECKLNATLKPGADGWLAGVTVPTQPSEPGAKPADPVSIKLRRQGDTLRVVLQATEEQWFSSNDPDCDHPGQITGTYFASAKQDGTDKVDTSFVTPTFDCVRPETATDEEICADPDLAANDQRLNRAWKALLPRLDDATRRALTDDQRHWVSSQTLQYPEFLHPAWEKQTSAMHYTVSGRDHLNSLQRERIALLEGFDDKRVGLAGTCSPTMPSSGSPWTRTVRSTPRAGNGGRPTGRVAATTRSAVTSRAPYSVQASRARIRTRWSAITPCSSSIDSTTSLPPSARARATATSRNASATSRFLRPRGCFR
;
A
#
# COMPACT_ATOMS: atom_id res chain seq x y z
N MET A 1 26.09 70.26 28.10
CA MET A 1 26.16 68.88 28.62
C MET A 1 25.02 68.10 28.00
N SER A 2 25.31 67.14 27.14
CA SER A 2 24.28 66.39 26.39
C SER A 2 24.77 64.97 26.14
N VAL A 3 24.00 63.96 26.55
CA VAL A 3 24.33 62.54 26.34
C VAL A 3 23.65 62.06 25.05
N PRO A 4 24.37 61.43 24.10
CA PRO A 4 23.75 60.83 22.94
C PRO A 4 23.06 59.51 23.31
N VAL A 5 21.79 59.36 22.95
CA VAL A 5 21.01 58.13 23.14
C VAL A 5 21.57 57.01 22.26
N ARG A 6 21.69 55.81 22.82
CA ARG A 6 21.88 54.53 22.07
C ARG A 6 20.57 53.73 22.11
N LEU A 7 20.48 52.71 21.25
CA LEU A 7 19.27 51.98 20.85
C LEU A 7 18.38 52.84 19.91
N THR A 8 17.72 52.29 18.88
CA THR A 8 17.65 50.89 18.38
C THR A 8 17.36 50.87 16.88
N LEU A 9 18.01 50.00 16.10
CA LEU A 9 17.55 49.64 14.74
C LEU A 9 18.26 48.35 14.24
N LEU A 10 17.76 47.17 14.67
CA LEU A 10 18.28 45.88 14.20
C LEU A 10 17.20 44.77 14.30
N ALA A 11 15.99 45.05 13.82
CA ALA A 11 14.86 44.12 13.82
C ALA A 11 13.90 44.39 12.64
N ALA A 12 14.38 44.19 11.41
CA ALA A 12 13.60 44.42 10.18
C ALA A 12 13.70 43.25 9.16
N ALA A 13 13.98 42.03 9.64
CA ALA A 13 14.24 40.84 8.82
C ALA A 13 13.39 39.61 9.22
N LEU A 14 12.29 39.82 9.98
CA LEU A 14 11.39 38.76 10.46
C LEU A 14 9.94 38.92 9.94
N LEU A 15 9.76 39.66 8.85
CA LEU A 15 8.45 39.91 8.21
C LEU A 15 8.40 39.43 6.75
N CYS A 16 9.06 38.32 6.46
CA CYS A 16 8.56 37.43 5.41
C CYS A 16 7.44 36.59 6.04
N PRO A 17 6.17 36.68 5.59
CA PRO A 17 5.19 35.70 6.00
C PRO A 17 5.65 34.34 5.49
N ALA A 18 5.84 33.39 6.40
CA ALA A 18 5.88 31.99 5.99
C ALA A 18 4.55 31.71 5.30
N ALA A 19 4.58 31.31 4.02
CA ALA A 19 3.41 30.79 3.35
C ALA A 19 3.00 29.52 4.09
N ALA A 20 2.03 29.66 5.00
CA ALA A 20 1.44 28.56 5.71
C ALA A 20 0.59 27.77 4.70
N ASN A 21 1.27 26.93 3.93
CA ASN A 21 0.66 25.91 3.09
C ASN A 21 -0.07 24.95 4.04
N ALA A 22 -1.32 25.28 4.34
CA ALA A 22 -2.25 24.38 4.98
C ALA A 22 -2.50 23.24 4.00
N MET A 23 -1.64 22.22 4.04
CA MET A 23 -1.90 20.95 3.39
C MET A 23 -3.21 20.41 3.94
N ASP A 24 -4.13 20.04 3.06
CA ASP A 24 -5.39 19.40 3.44
C ASP A 24 -5.10 18.23 4.40
N ASP A 25 -5.91 18.07 5.44
CA ASP A 25 -5.59 17.17 6.55
C ASP A 25 -5.45 15.70 6.10
N THR A 26 -6.07 15.31 4.98
CA THR A 26 -5.97 14.01 4.31
C THR A 26 -4.62 13.73 3.64
N LEU A 27 -3.85 14.78 3.33
CA LEU A 27 -2.52 14.65 2.69
C LEU A 27 -1.40 14.51 3.72
N ARG A 28 -1.65 15.00 4.95
CA ARG A 28 -0.68 14.98 6.05
C ARG A 28 -0.55 13.56 6.59
N ALA A 29 0.65 13.21 7.03
CA ALA A 29 0.91 11.96 7.76
C ALA A 29 -0.08 11.84 8.93
N SER A 30 -0.85 10.76 9.01
CA SER A 30 -1.91 10.57 10.01
C SER A 30 -1.36 10.70 11.43
N SER A 31 -0.11 10.26 11.65
CA SER A 31 0.62 10.39 12.91
C SER A 31 0.88 11.83 13.40
N ARG A 32 0.66 12.84 12.55
CA ARG A 32 0.76 14.27 12.87
C ARG A 32 -0.55 14.82 13.46
N GLY A 33 -1.67 14.12 13.31
CA GLY A 33 -2.98 14.51 13.80
C GLY A 33 -3.21 14.23 15.29
N PRO A 34 -4.37 14.65 15.84
CA PRO A 34 -4.84 14.19 17.14
C PRO A 34 -5.22 12.70 17.06
N MET A 35 -4.81 11.92 18.07
CA MET A 35 -5.03 10.45 18.08
C MET A 35 -6.13 10.01 19.06
N ALA A 36 -6.56 10.90 19.96
CA ALA A 36 -7.65 10.63 20.89
C ALA A 36 -8.97 10.45 20.13
N MET A 37 -9.75 9.44 20.48
CA MET A 37 -10.97 9.11 19.73
C MET A 37 -12.04 10.21 19.86
N THR A 38 -12.62 10.63 18.74
CA THR A 38 -13.70 11.63 18.71
C THR A 38 -15.10 11.04 18.91
N LEU A 39 -15.22 9.71 18.86
CA LEU A 39 -16.46 8.91 18.83
C LEU A 39 -17.57 9.43 19.74
N CYS A 40 -17.23 9.72 20.99
CA CYS A 40 -18.17 10.10 22.04
C CYS A 40 -18.13 11.61 22.37
N ALA A 41 -17.38 12.41 21.60
CA ALA A 41 -17.19 13.86 21.76
C ALA A 41 -17.68 14.67 20.54
N GLN A 42 -18.42 14.01 19.63
CA GLN A 42 -19.12 14.61 18.50
C GLN A 42 -20.58 14.12 18.46
N ASN A 43 -21.42 14.88 17.77
CA ASN A 43 -22.73 14.43 17.26
C ASN A 43 -22.56 13.64 15.96
N SER A 44 -23.63 13.00 15.49
CA SER A 44 -23.69 12.31 14.19
C SER A 44 -23.57 13.22 12.96
N ASP A 45 -23.59 14.56 13.11
CA ASP A 45 -23.25 15.52 12.05
C ASP A 45 -21.77 15.96 12.08
N GLY A 46 -20.95 15.37 12.94
CA GLY A 46 -19.53 15.72 13.17
C GLY A 46 -19.31 16.98 14.00
N SER A 47 -20.37 17.68 14.43
CA SER A 47 -20.22 18.83 15.33
C SER A 47 -19.75 18.39 16.72
N LYS A 48 -18.81 19.13 17.31
CA LYS A 48 -18.26 18.81 18.64
C LYS A 48 -19.27 19.16 19.73
N ILE A 49 -19.40 18.28 20.72
CA ILE A 49 -20.23 18.49 21.91
C ILE A 49 -19.40 18.82 23.15
N GLU A 50 -20.02 19.52 24.10
CA GLU A 50 -19.42 19.75 25.41
C GLU A 50 -19.57 18.50 26.30
N GLY A 51 -18.49 17.73 26.40
CA GLY A 51 -18.45 16.49 27.17
C GLY A 51 -18.72 15.25 26.32
N THR A 52 -19.53 14.33 26.85
CA THR A 52 -19.72 12.98 26.29
C THR A 52 -21.18 12.78 25.83
N SER A 53 -21.39 12.18 24.65
CA SER A 53 -22.73 11.96 24.09
C SER A 53 -23.60 11.06 24.97
N GLU A 54 -24.92 11.29 24.95
CA GLU A 54 -25.86 10.48 25.74
C GLU A 54 -25.90 9.03 25.25
N PHE A 55 -25.83 8.82 23.92
CA PHE A 55 -25.69 7.52 23.29
C PHE A 55 -24.46 6.74 23.81
N CYS A 56 -23.28 7.38 23.91
CA CYS A 56 -22.10 6.73 24.48
C CYS A 56 -22.22 6.45 25.97
N LYS A 57 -22.79 7.36 26.76
CA LYS A 57 -23.03 7.15 28.21
C LYS A 57 -23.99 5.98 28.47
N ALA A 58 -25.07 5.89 27.69
CA ALA A 58 -26.12 4.89 27.87
C ALA A 58 -25.62 3.46 27.57
N ASN A 59 -24.82 3.31 26.51
CA ASN A 59 -24.26 2.01 26.10
C ASN A 59 -22.86 1.72 26.70
N GLY A 60 -22.26 2.69 27.41
CA GLY A 60 -20.94 2.54 28.05
C GLY A 60 -19.74 2.64 27.10
N TYR A 61 -19.93 3.11 25.87
CA TYR A 61 -18.86 3.33 24.89
C TYR A 61 -17.84 4.36 25.36
N ASP A 62 -18.24 5.30 26.21
CA ASP A 62 -17.36 6.30 26.85
C ASP A 62 -16.16 5.67 27.56
N LYS A 63 -16.40 4.60 28.32
CA LYS A 63 -15.39 3.85 29.06
C LYS A 63 -14.53 2.96 28.17
N LEU A 64 -15.14 2.41 27.10
CA LEU A 64 -14.42 1.58 26.14
C LEU A 64 -13.48 2.43 25.27
N VAL A 65 -13.92 3.60 24.83
CA VAL A 65 -13.08 4.62 24.18
C VAL A 65 -11.92 5.05 25.10
N ALA A 66 -12.20 5.38 26.37
CA ALA A 66 -11.15 5.75 27.32
C ALA A 66 -10.13 4.62 27.56
N ALA A 67 -10.56 3.34 27.48
CA ALA A 67 -9.65 2.19 27.55
C ALA A 67 -8.80 2.04 26.28
N VAL A 68 -9.36 2.23 25.08
CA VAL A 68 -8.62 2.23 23.81
C VAL A 68 -7.56 3.34 23.81
N ASP A 69 -7.92 4.58 24.15
CA ASP A 69 -6.98 5.71 24.24
C ASP A 69 -5.85 5.45 25.25
N ALA A 70 -6.16 4.85 26.42
CA ALA A 70 -5.16 4.51 27.43
C ALA A 70 -4.20 3.40 26.96
N SER A 71 -4.72 2.33 26.36
CA SER A 71 -3.93 1.21 25.83
C SER A 71 -3.06 1.66 24.66
N PHE A 72 -3.60 2.53 23.80
CA PHE A 72 -2.85 3.16 22.71
C PHE A 72 -1.72 4.07 23.22
N ALA A 73 -2.00 4.92 24.20
CA ALA A 73 -0.98 5.76 24.82
C ALA A 73 0.14 4.89 25.43
N ALA A 74 -0.19 3.79 26.11
CA ALA A 74 0.79 2.83 26.61
C ALA A 74 1.63 2.23 25.47
N ALA A 75 1.00 1.71 24.40
CA ALA A 75 1.68 1.13 23.24
C ALA A 75 2.65 2.12 22.55
N VAL A 76 2.24 3.37 22.35
CA VAL A 76 3.07 4.42 21.74
C VAL A 76 4.30 4.76 22.58
N THR A 77 4.26 4.62 23.92
CA THR A 77 5.48 4.78 24.74
C THR A 77 6.49 3.65 24.55
N LYS A 78 6.04 2.45 24.15
CA LYS A 78 6.89 1.27 23.93
C LYS A 78 7.45 1.18 22.52
N ALA A 79 6.68 1.63 21.52
CA ALA A 79 7.10 1.64 20.13
C ALA A 79 8.44 2.39 19.90
N PRO A 80 9.37 1.83 19.09
CA PRO A 80 10.57 2.53 18.63
C PRO A 80 10.24 3.84 17.89
N ALA A 81 11.16 4.81 17.92
CA ALA A 81 10.89 6.17 17.43
C ALA A 81 10.46 6.23 15.94
N ASN A 82 11.05 5.40 15.09
CA ASN A 82 10.73 5.25 13.66
C ASN A 82 9.48 4.40 13.38
N ILE A 83 8.91 3.74 14.39
CA ILE A 83 7.73 2.87 14.30
C ILE A 83 6.49 3.55 14.89
N ARG A 84 6.67 4.51 15.81
CA ARG A 84 5.56 5.33 16.37
C ARG A 84 4.66 5.97 15.31
N PRO A 85 5.16 6.51 14.17
CA PRO A 85 4.27 7.03 13.13
C PRO A 85 3.36 5.96 12.53
N LEU A 86 3.89 4.76 12.30
CA LEU A 86 3.11 3.64 11.74
C LEU A 86 2.03 3.15 12.71
N LEU A 87 2.35 3.01 14.00
CA LEU A 87 1.37 2.64 15.04
C LEU A 87 0.30 3.73 15.22
N LYS A 88 0.68 5.00 15.06
CA LYS A 88 -0.27 6.12 15.08
C LYS A 88 -1.20 6.12 13.87
N ARG A 89 -0.68 5.87 12.66
CA ARG A 89 -1.50 5.70 11.45
C ARG A 89 -2.48 4.54 11.59
N ASP A 90 -2.02 3.43 12.15
CA ASP A 90 -2.87 2.28 12.47
C ASP A 90 -4.04 2.64 13.40
N GLN A 91 -3.78 3.42 14.47
CA GLN A 91 -4.87 3.92 15.32
C GLN A 91 -5.77 4.96 14.62
N ALA A 92 -5.23 5.79 13.72
CA ALA A 92 -6.05 6.72 12.94
C ALA A 92 -7.04 5.96 12.05
N TRP A 93 -6.60 4.92 11.35
CA TRP A 93 -7.46 4.06 10.54
C TRP A 93 -8.55 3.37 11.38
N PHE A 94 -8.20 2.85 12.57
CA PHE A 94 -9.21 2.33 13.51
C PHE A 94 -10.22 3.43 13.91
N ASN A 95 -9.75 4.63 14.25
CA ASN A 95 -10.59 5.76 14.64
C ASN A 95 -11.52 6.21 13.50
N GLU A 96 -11.08 6.11 12.23
CA GLU A 96 -11.88 6.44 11.05
C GLU A 96 -13.01 5.41 10.85
N MET A 97 -12.70 4.11 10.84
CA MET A 97 -13.72 3.05 10.64
C MET A 97 -14.73 2.97 11.79
N ILE A 98 -14.28 3.07 13.04
CA ILE A 98 -15.15 2.98 14.22
C ILE A 98 -16.08 4.20 14.36
N GLN A 99 -15.68 5.37 13.84
CA GLN A 99 -16.47 6.60 13.81
C GLN A 99 -17.61 6.53 12.78
N GLU A 100 -17.34 5.99 11.59
CA GLU A 100 -18.36 5.67 10.58
C GLU A 100 -19.34 4.60 11.11
N ALA A 101 -18.82 3.54 11.72
CA ALA A 101 -19.66 2.46 12.24
C ALA A 101 -20.63 2.96 13.32
N ALA A 102 -20.16 3.74 14.31
CA ALA A 102 -21.03 4.27 15.35
C ALA A 102 -22.14 5.20 14.84
N TYR A 103 -21.92 5.92 13.73
CA TYR A 103 -22.99 6.67 13.05
C TYR A 103 -24.08 5.73 12.50
N THR A 104 -23.70 4.62 11.87
CA THR A 104 -24.66 3.58 11.44
C THR A 104 -25.38 2.94 12.63
N VAL A 105 -24.67 2.62 13.71
CA VAL A 105 -25.27 2.05 14.93
C VAL A 105 -26.28 3.00 15.57
N GLU A 106 -25.97 4.30 15.68
CA GLU A 106 -26.87 5.32 16.25
C GLU A 106 -28.15 5.50 15.39
N GLN A 107 -28.05 5.36 14.06
CA GLN A 107 -29.20 5.48 13.15
C GLN A 107 -30.08 4.22 13.08
N ALA A 108 -29.50 3.03 13.27
CA ALA A 108 -30.25 1.77 13.27
C ALA A 108 -30.87 1.43 14.63
N ASP A 109 -30.22 1.80 15.74
CA ASP A 109 -30.52 1.40 17.13
C ASP A 109 -30.61 -0.14 17.35
N GLU A 110 -30.09 -0.94 16.43
CA GLU A 110 -30.13 -2.40 16.53
C GLU A 110 -29.19 -2.91 17.64
N ALA A 111 -29.70 -3.83 18.46
CA ALA A 111 -28.97 -4.34 19.63
C ALA A 111 -27.73 -5.17 19.24
N GLU A 112 -27.75 -5.82 18.08
CA GLU A 112 -26.63 -6.59 17.53
C GLU A 112 -25.50 -5.66 17.09
N LEU A 113 -25.78 -4.66 16.24
CA LEU A 113 -24.81 -3.65 15.83
C LEU A 113 -24.20 -2.91 17.04
N ARG A 114 -25.01 -2.61 18.07
CA ARG A 114 -24.55 -2.03 19.34
C ARG A 114 -23.60 -2.95 20.12
N GLN A 115 -23.78 -4.26 20.07
CA GLN A 115 -22.87 -5.22 20.68
C GLN A 115 -21.58 -5.37 19.85
N ASN A 116 -21.67 -5.44 18.51
CA ASN A 116 -20.51 -5.56 17.63
C ASN A 116 -19.57 -4.34 17.77
N LEU A 117 -20.12 -3.12 17.86
CA LEU A 117 -19.38 -1.90 18.18
C LEU A 117 -18.71 -1.96 19.57
N ALA A 118 -19.40 -2.48 20.57
CA ALA A 118 -18.84 -2.66 21.92
C ALA A 118 -17.67 -3.65 21.91
N ASP A 119 -17.81 -4.77 21.20
CA ASP A 119 -16.78 -5.79 21.10
C ASP A 119 -15.61 -5.35 20.23
N ALA A 120 -15.82 -4.58 19.16
CA ALA A 120 -14.74 -3.96 18.39
C ALA A 120 -13.82 -3.08 19.25
N LEU A 121 -14.40 -2.22 20.10
CA LEU A 121 -13.63 -1.39 21.04
C LEU A 121 -12.86 -2.25 22.06
N ARG A 122 -13.47 -3.33 22.58
CA ARG A 122 -12.81 -4.29 23.49
C ARG A 122 -11.67 -5.06 22.80
N ARG A 123 -11.89 -5.54 21.57
CA ARG A 123 -10.87 -6.20 20.71
C ARG A 123 -9.68 -5.27 20.50
N ARG A 124 -9.93 -4.00 20.16
CA ARG A 124 -8.86 -3.01 19.92
C ARG A 124 -8.06 -2.67 21.19
N ALA A 125 -8.70 -2.46 22.33
CA ALA A 125 -7.99 -2.20 23.59
C ALA A 125 -7.05 -3.37 23.96
N THR A 126 -7.57 -4.61 23.92
CA THR A 126 -6.78 -5.83 24.15
C THR A 126 -5.62 -5.96 23.16
N ALA A 127 -5.87 -5.72 21.87
CA ALA A 127 -4.83 -5.77 20.85
C ALA A 127 -3.72 -4.75 21.13
N LEU A 128 -4.06 -3.49 21.47
CA LEU A 128 -3.08 -2.44 21.79
C LEU A 128 -2.23 -2.79 23.02
N ASP A 129 -2.84 -3.34 24.07
CA ASP A 129 -2.11 -3.84 25.25
C ASP A 129 -1.15 -4.99 24.88
N ASP A 130 -1.52 -5.85 23.94
CA ASP A 130 -0.68 -6.95 23.43
C ASP A 130 0.46 -6.44 22.54
N LEU A 131 0.21 -5.43 21.68
CA LEU A 131 1.24 -4.74 20.90
C LEU A 131 2.25 -4.04 21.81
N ALA A 132 1.79 -3.39 22.89
CA ALA A 132 2.65 -2.76 23.89
C ALA A 132 3.63 -3.74 24.55
N ARG A 133 3.34 -5.05 24.54
CA ARG A 133 4.22 -6.11 25.06
C ARG A 133 5.10 -6.76 23.98
N GLY A 134 4.76 -6.64 22.69
CA GLY A 134 5.51 -7.25 21.59
C GLY A 134 6.61 -6.38 20.96
N PHE A 135 6.71 -5.08 21.28
CA PHE A 135 7.86 -4.27 20.84
C PHE A 135 9.19 -4.81 21.39
N GLY A 136 10.23 -4.80 20.56
CA GLY A 136 11.54 -5.39 20.84
C GLY A 136 11.60 -6.93 20.79
N ARG A 137 10.58 -7.60 20.23
CA ARG A 137 10.52 -9.06 20.08
C ARG A 137 11.45 -9.57 18.96
N ASP A 138 12.15 -10.68 19.21
CA ASP A 138 13.02 -11.33 18.23
C ASP A 138 12.27 -12.29 17.29
N GLY A 139 12.91 -12.59 16.16
CA GLY A 139 12.43 -13.55 15.14
C GLY A 139 11.25 -13.07 14.28
N LEU A 140 10.53 -14.03 13.71
CA LEU A 140 9.40 -13.78 12.80
C LEU A 140 8.13 -14.54 13.19
N GLY A 141 8.27 -15.76 13.72
CA GLY A 141 7.13 -16.54 14.19
C GLY A 141 6.30 -15.86 15.29
N GLY A 142 5.06 -16.33 15.44
CA GLY A 142 4.08 -15.82 16.41
C GLY A 142 3.02 -14.92 15.78
N ALA A 143 2.18 -14.35 16.64
CA ALA A 143 1.10 -13.44 16.25
C ALA A 143 1.60 -12.02 15.99
N TRP A 144 0.95 -11.35 15.03
CA TRP A 144 1.10 -9.95 14.69
C TRP A 144 -0.30 -9.35 14.44
N ALA A 145 -0.53 -8.09 14.78
CA ALA A 145 -1.84 -7.46 14.66
C ALA A 145 -1.76 -6.00 14.20
N ASN A 146 -2.86 -5.49 13.65
CA ASN A 146 -3.06 -4.09 13.26
C ASN A 146 -4.55 -3.70 13.49
N ALA A 147 -5.03 -2.60 12.91
CA ALA A 147 -6.43 -2.17 13.02
C ALA A 147 -7.44 -3.07 12.30
N LEU A 148 -6.99 -3.71 11.21
CA LEU A 148 -7.80 -4.49 10.25
C LEU A 148 -7.90 -5.97 10.67
N GLY A 149 -7.04 -6.44 11.56
CA GLY A 149 -7.07 -7.79 12.13
C GLY A 149 -5.70 -8.33 12.52
N GLY A 150 -5.55 -9.65 12.39
CA GLY A 150 -4.36 -10.38 12.81
C GLY A 150 -3.74 -11.25 11.71
N VAL A 151 -2.44 -11.46 11.82
CA VAL A 151 -1.72 -12.50 11.08
C VAL A 151 -0.84 -13.32 12.02
N THR A 152 -0.88 -14.64 11.88
CA THR A 152 0.01 -15.57 12.59
C THR A 152 1.03 -16.11 11.59
N VAL A 153 2.31 -16.03 11.96
CA VAL A 153 3.39 -16.64 11.18
C VAL A 153 3.91 -17.86 11.94
N THR A 154 3.87 -19.03 11.29
CA THR A 154 4.36 -20.29 11.85
C THR A 154 5.57 -20.76 11.05
N ALA A 155 6.73 -20.96 11.69
CA ALA A 155 7.89 -21.57 11.04
C ALA A 155 7.58 -23.02 10.61
N THR A 156 8.01 -23.41 9.41
CA THR A 156 7.88 -24.77 8.88
C THR A 156 9.25 -25.29 8.42
N GLU A 157 9.29 -26.47 7.79
CA GLU A 157 10.55 -27.10 7.41
C GLU A 157 11.38 -26.25 6.42
N SER A 158 12.70 -26.41 6.49
CA SER A 158 13.67 -25.80 5.56
C SER A 158 13.60 -24.26 5.47
N GLY A 159 13.20 -23.58 6.54
CA GLY A 159 13.12 -22.11 6.59
C GLY A 159 11.97 -21.52 5.76
N SER A 160 10.99 -22.36 5.41
CA SER A 160 9.68 -21.90 4.93
C SER A 160 8.80 -21.49 6.12
N TYR A 161 7.73 -20.74 5.86
CA TYR A 161 6.78 -20.31 6.88
C TYR A 161 5.36 -20.45 6.35
N ARG A 162 4.41 -20.80 7.24
CA ARG A 162 2.98 -20.64 6.97
C ARG A 162 2.54 -19.28 7.50
N LEU A 163 1.84 -18.53 6.67
CA LEU A 163 1.09 -17.34 7.04
C LEU A 163 -0.38 -17.75 7.13
N ASP A 164 -1.00 -17.51 8.29
CA ASP A 164 -2.44 -17.62 8.50
C ASP A 164 -2.95 -16.22 8.87
N ALA A 165 -3.91 -15.69 8.13
CA ALA A 165 -4.42 -14.32 8.30
C ALA A 165 -5.93 -14.34 8.59
N GLU A 166 -6.37 -13.51 9.51
CA GLU A 166 -7.78 -13.31 9.86
C GLU A 166 -8.03 -11.80 10.05
N LEU A 167 -8.67 -11.20 9.05
CA LEU A 167 -9.11 -9.81 9.04
C LEU A 167 -10.62 -9.76 9.29
N ASN A 168 -11.04 -8.84 10.14
CA ASN A 168 -12.44 -8.58 10.46
C ASN A 168 -12.57 -7.06 10.67
N SER A 169 -13.20 -6.44 9.69
CA SER A 169 -13.58 -5.03 9.69
C SER A 169 -15.09 -4.87 9.93
N ASP A 170 -15.69 -5.78 10.73
CA ASP A 170 -17.02 -5.56 11.31
C ASP A 170 -16.89 -4.77 12.61
N TYR A 171 -17.35 -3.52 12.54
CA TYR A 171 -17.35 -2.56 13.62
C TYR A 171 -18.77 -2.23 14.12
N GLY A 172 -19.79 -3.00 13.70
CA GLY A 172 -21.21 -2.69 13.88
C GLY A 172 -21.83 -1.95 12.69
N SER A 173 -21.31 -2.13 11.48
CA SER A 173 -21.79 -1.49 10.26
C SER A 173 -22.25 -2.51 9.21
N ASP A 174 -23.24 -2.11 8.39
CA ASP A 174 -23.65 -2.82 7.17
C ASP A 174 -22.48 -3.02 6.19
N LYS A 175 -21.51 -2.11 6.25
CA LYS A 175 -20.19 -2.22 5.64
C LYS A 175 -19.29 -3.04 6.56
N HIS A 176 -19.05 -4.30 6.20
CA HIS A 176 -18.05 -5.15 6.83
C HIS A 176 -17.21 -5.82 5.74
N TRP A 177 -15.92 -6.03 5.99
CA TRP A 177 -15.06 -6.90 5.18
C TRP A 177 -14.47 -7.97 6.09
N GLU A 178 -14.53 -9.24 5.66
CA GLU A 178 -13.93 -10.36 6.37
C GLU A 178 -12.98 -11.11 5.43
N CYS A 179 -11.77 -11.39 5.91
CA CYS A 179 -10.80 -12.14 5.11
C CYS A 179 -9.97 -13.10 5.96
N LYS A 180 -10.28 -14.38 5.82
CA LYS A 180 -9.46 -15.50 6.24
C LYS A 180 -8.70 -16.02 5.04
N LEU A 181 -7.37 -15.94 5.07
CA LEU A 181 -6.53 -16.53 4.03
C LEU A 181 -5.30 -17.21 4.64
N ASN A 182 -4.76 -18.16 3.89
CA ASN A 182 -3.54 -18.87 4.26
C ASN A 182 -2.57 -18.90 3.07
N ALA A 183 -1.27 -18.94 3.36
CA ALA A 183 -0.22 -19.04 2.37
C ALA A 183 1.01 -19.79 2.90
N THR A 184 1.70 -20.53 2.03
CA THR A 184 3.04 -21.07 2.34
C THR A 184 4.10 -20.21 1.67
N LEU A 185 4.90 -19.54 2.48
CA LEU A 185 5.90 -18.56 2.05
C LEU A 185 7.30 -19.16 2.16
N LYS A 186 8.16 -18.85 1.19
CA LYS A 186 9.54 -19.33 1.10
C LYS A 186 10.51 -18.15 0.95
N PRO A 187 11.78 -18.28 1.38
CA PRO A 187 12.79 -17.25 1.17
C PRO A 187 12.92 -16.86 -0.30
N GLY A 188 12.69 -15.58 -0.60
CA GLY A 188 12.84 -14.97 -1.91
C GLY A 188 14.06 -14.05 -1.97
N ALA A 189 14.02 -13.06 -2.87
CA ALA A 189 15.04 -12.03 -2.96
C ALA A 189 14.90 -10.99 -1.84
N ASP A 190 16.01 -10.29 -1.54
CA ASP A 190 16.04 -9.04 -0.76
C ASP A 190 15.29 -9.07 0.58
N GLY A 191 15.39 -10.21 1.29
CA GLY A 191 14.82 -10.41 2.62
C GLY A 191 13.30 -10.64 2.67
N TRP A 192 12.62 -10.71 1.52
CA TRP A 192 11.21 -11.08 1.45
C TRP A 192 11.02 -12.60 1.55
N LEU A 193 9.99 -13.04 2.27
CA LEU A 193 9.37 -14.34 2.06
C LEU A 193 8.22 -14.18 1.07
N ALA A 194 8.10 -15.06 0.09
CA ALA A 194 7.06 -14.99 -0.95
C ALA A 194 6.40 -16.35 -1.20
N GLY A 195 5.15 -16.32 -1.64
CA GLY A 195 4.35 -17.49 -2.00
C GLY A 195 3.06 -17.08 -2.70
N VAL A 196 2.09 -18.00 -2.69
CA VAL A 196 0.72 -17.73 -3.15
C VAL A 196 -0.27 -18.09 -2.03
N THR A 197 -1.44 -17.47 -2.05
CA THR A 197 -2.58 -17.88 -1.22
C THR A 197 -3.05 -19.28 -1.61
N VAL A 198 -3.73 -19.98 -0.70
CA VAL A 198 -4.45 -21.22 -1.00
C VAL A 198 -5.94 -20.95 -0.77
N PRO A 199 -6.71 -20.65 -1.83
CA PRO A 199 -8.12 -20.31 -1.70
C PRO A 199 -8.98 -21.45 -1.14
N THR A 200 -10.02 -21.11 -0.36
CA THR A 200 -10.95 -22.10 0.16
C THR A 200 -11.83 -22.67 -0.96
N GLN A 201 -12.16 -23.96 -0.85
CA GLN A 201 -13.04 -24.65 -1.79
C GLN A 201 -14.50 -24.20 -1.57
N PRO A 202 -15.21 -23.71 -2.60
CA PRO A 202 -16.61 -23.35 -2.47
C PRO A 202 -17.47 -24.58 -2.20
N SER A 203 -18.47 -24.41 -1.34
CA SER A 203 -19.43 -25.46 -0.98
C SER A 203 -20.48 -25.72 -2.09
N GLU A 204 -20.64 -24.79 -3.03
CA GLU A 204 -21.62 -24.88 -4.12
C GLU A 204 -21.17 -25.85 -5.24
N PRO A 205 -21.98 -26.87 -5.61
CA PRO A 205 -21.62 -27.83 -6.65
C PRO A 205 -21.38 -27.20 -8.02
N GLY A 206 -20.11 -27.18 -8.46
CA GLY A 206 -19.70 -26.66 -9.75
C GLY A 206 -19.25 -25.19 -9.75
N ALA A 207 -19.27 -24.52 -8.59
CA ALA A 207 -18.50 -23.29 -8.41
C ALA A 207 -16.99 -23.57 -8.57
N LYS A 208 -16.24 -22.55 -8.98
CA LYS A 208 -14.77 -22.61 -9.02
C LYS A 208 -14.21 -21.94 -7.76
N PRO A 209 -13.10 -22.43 -7.20
CA PRO A 209 -12.29 -21.66 -6.26
C PRO A 209 -11.83 -20.34 -6.88
N ALA A 210 -11.39 -19.39 -6.05
CA ALA A 210 -10.69 -18.20 -6.53
C ALA A 210 -9.33 -18.56 -7.16
N ASP A 211 -8.79 -17.67 -7.98
CA ASP A 211 -7.43 -17.82 -8.51
C ASP A 211 -6.39 -17.48 -7.40
N PRO A 212 -5.38 -18.33 -7.14
CA PRO A 212 -4.33 -18.05 -6.17
C PRO A 212 -3.60 -16.72 -6.42
N VAL A 213 -3.57 -15.86 -5.41
CA VAL A 213 -2.97 -14.53 -5.49
C VAL A 213 -1.54 -14.57 -4.92
N SER A 214 -0.62 -13.83 -5.53
CA SER A 214 0.75 -13.74 -5.01
C SER A 214 0.80 -12.91 -3.73
N ILE A 215 1.50 -13.40 -2.71
CA ILE A 215 1.61 -12.73 -1.41
C ILE A 215 3.02 -12.85 -0.86
N LYS A 216 3.50 -11.79 -0.23
CA LYS A 216 4.82 -11.73 0.38
C LYS A 216 4.82 -11.00 1.71
N LEU A 217 5.78 -11.31 2.58
CA LEU A 217 6.02 -10.57 3.81
C LEU A 217 7.52 -10.35 4.06
N ARG A 218 7.84 -9.31 4.83
CA ARG A 218 9.19 -8.98 5.27
C ARG A 218 9.16 -8.26 6.62
N ARG A 219 10.15 -8.50 7.48
CA ARG A 219 10.36 -7.71 8.71
C ARG A 219 11.05 -6.38 8.36
N GLN A 220 10.58 -5.29 8.96
CA GLN A 220 11.02 -3.90 8.77
C GLN A 220 11.16 -3.27 10.18
N GLY A 221 12.33 -3.44 10.81
CA GLY A 221 12.51 -3.12 12.22
C GLY A 221 11.62 -3.97 13.13
N ASP A 222 10.79 -3.33 13.97
CA ASP A 222 9.84 -3.99 14.89
C ASP A 222 8.48 -4.30 14.26
N THR A 223 8.34 -4.13 12.94
CA THR A 223 7.09 -4.40 12.22
C THR A 223 7.23 -5.53 11.21
N LEU A 224 6.13 -6.21 10.97
CA LEU A 224 5.94 -7.13 9.86
C LEU A 224 5.17 -6.40 8.76
N ARG A 225 5.79 -6.24 7.59
CA ARG A 225 5.12 -5.76 6.38
C ARG A 225 4.59 -6.96 5.62
N VAL A 226 3.28 -7.00 5.37
CA VAL A 226 2.63 -7.94 4.44
C VAL A 226 2.21 -7.17 3.19
N VAL A 227 2.37 -7.77 2.02
CA VAL A 227 1.96 -7.23 0.72
C VAL A 227 1.31 -8.33 -0.10
N LEU A 228 0.02 -8.16 -0.40
CA LEU A 228 -0.66 -8.89 -1.46
C LEU A 228 -0.32 -8.25 -2.81
N GLN A 229 -0.16 -9.06 -3.84
CA GLN A 229 0.15 -8.65 -5.21
C GLN A 229 -0.96 -9.16 -6.12
N ALA A 230 -1.97 -8.31 -6.33
CA ALA A 230 -3.25 -8.65 -6.94
C ALA A 230 -3.62 -7.67 -8.06
N THR A 231 -4.42 -8.10 -9.04
CA THR A 231 -5.11 -7.17 -9.94
C THR A 231 -6.26 -6.46 -9.21
N GLU A 232 -6.75 -5.36 -9.78
CA GLU A 232 -7.94 -4.64 -9.29
C GLU A 232 -9.14 -5.59 -9.07
N GLU A 233 -9.43 -6.43 -10.07
CA GLU A 233 -10.45 -7.49 -10.00
C GLU A 233 -10.22 -8.46 -8.81
N GLN A 234 -8.96 -8.87 -8.57
CA GLN A 234 -8.61 -9.82 -7.50
C GLN A 234 -8.63 -9.24 -6.09
N TRP A 235 -8.32 -7.95 -5.90
CA TRP A 235 -8.35 -7.33 -4.56
C TRP A 235 -9.68 -6.67 -4.21
N PHE A 236 -10.47 -6.25 -5.21
CA PHE A 236 -11.77 -5.61 -5.01
C PHE A 236 -12.86 -6.62 -4.69
N SER A 237 -12.88 -7.78 -5.36
CA SER A 237 -13.89 -8.82 -5.13
C SER A 237 -13.34 -10.22 -5.39
N SER A 238 -13.32 -11.05 -4.35
CA SER A 238 -12.88 -12.44 -4.40
C SER A 238 -14.08 -13.39 -4.35
N ASN A 239 -14.00 -14.50 -5.09
CA ASN A 239 -14.97 -15.60 -5.04
C ASN A 239 -14.54 -16.72 -4.08
N ASP A 240 -13.61 -16.41 -3.15
CA ASP A 240 -13.26 -17.26 -2.02
C ASP A 240 -14.31 -17.10 -0.89
N PRO A 241 -14.97 -18.18 -0.43
CA PRO A 241 -15.97 -18.09 0.65
C PRO A 241 -15.43 -17.58 1.98
N ASP A 242 -14.13 -17.72 2.23
CA ASP A 242 -13.47 -17.30 3.48
C ASP A 242 -12.89 -15.88 3.39
N CYS A 243 -12.81 -15.28 2.20
CA CYS A 243 -12.26 -13.94 2.00
C CYS A 243 -12.85 -13.22 0.80
N ASP A 244 -13.75 -12.27 1.06
CA ASP A 244 -14.49 -11.52 0.03
C ASP A 244 -13.72 -10.29 -0.49
N HIS A 245 -13.04 -9.56 0.40
CA HIS A 245 -12.26 -8.36 0.09
C HIS A 245 -10.80 -8.48 0.59
N PRO A 246 -9.92 -9.23 -0.10
CA PRO A 246 -8.51 -9.36 0.28
C PRO A 246 -7.70 -8.05 0.20
N GLY A 247 -8.27 -6.97 -0.35
CA GLY A 247 -7.65 -5.65 -0.51
C GLY A 247 -7.14 -4.96 0.75
N GLN A 248 -7.49 -5.45 1.96
CA GLN A 248 -7.00 -4.91 3.24
C GLN A 248 -5.76 -5.61 3.83
N ILE A 249 -5.29 -6.76 3.30
CA ILE A 249 -4.16 -7.49 3.92
C ILE A 249 -2.78 -6.85 3.65
N THR A 250 -2.66 -5.96 2.67
CA THR A 250 -1.43 -5.18 2.50
C THR A 250 -1.33 -4.19 3.67
N GLY A 251 -0.33 -4.36 4.53
CA GLY A 251 -0.38 -3.70 5.83
C GLY A 251 0.90 -3.78 6.64
N THR A 252 1.04 -2.83 7.56
CA THR A 252 1.99 -2.91 8.67
C THR A 252 1.32 -3.64 9.81
N TYR A 253 1.93 -4.71 10.30
CA TYR A 253 1.50 -5.45 11.47
C TYR A 253 2.57 -5.32 12.56
N PHE A 254 2.12 -5.20 13.80
CA PHE A 254 2.96 -5.05 14.99
C PHE A 254 2.97 -6.36 15.76
N ALA A 255 4.09 -6.70 16.40
CA ALA A 255 4.21 -7.95 17.15
C ALA A 255 3.16 -8.00 18.29
N SER A 256 2.29 -9.01 18.28
CA SER A 256 1.32 -9.23 19.36
C SER A 256 1.90 -10.18 20.42
N ALA A 257 1.94 -9.71 21.67
CA ALA A 257 2.49 -10.39 22.84
C ALA A 257 4.01 -10.72 22.78
N LYS A 258 4.57 -10.93 23.98
CA LYS A 258 6.01 -11.17 24.19
C LYS A 258 6.36 -12.66 24.16
N GLN A 259 6.37 -13.24 22.96
CA GLN A 259 6.92 -14.56 22.71
C GLN A 259 7.93 -14.48 21.57
N ASP A 260 9.22 -14.40 21.92
CA ASP A 260 10.31 -14.31 20.93
C ASP A 260 10.34 -15.54 20.01
N GLY A 261 10.44 -15.31 18.70
CA GLY A 261 10.59 -16.36 17.72
C GLY A 261 11.97 -17.00 17.80
N THR A 262 12.06 -18.31 17.57
CA THR A 262 13.32 -19.07 17.53
C THR A 262 14.21 -18.73 16.32
N ASP A 263 13.70 -17.92 15.41
CA ASP A 263 14.14 -17.86 14.02
C ASP A 263 15.05 -16.66 13.79
N LYS A 264 16.21 -16.87 13.15
CA LYS A 264 17.12 -15.77 12.81
C LYS A 264 16.71 -15.14 11.49
N VAL A 265 15.91 -14.09 11.57
CA VAL A 265 15.43 -13.28 10.44
C VAL A 265 16.08 -11.90 10.49
N ASP A 266 16.36 -11.31 9.33
CA ASP A 266 16.88 -9.95 9.24
C ASP A 266 15.86 -8.95 9.81
N THR A 267 16.30 -8.13 10.76
CA THR A 267 15.50 -7.08 11.41
C THR A 267 15.79 -5.70 10.83
N SER A 268 16.61 -5.61 9.77
CA SER A 268 17.01 -4.33 9.16
C SER A 268 15.80 -3.46 8.80
N PHE A 269 15.94 -2.16 9.04
CA PHE A 269 14.98 -1.15 8.63
C PHE A 269 15.51 -0.46 7.36
N VAL A 270 14.82 -0.62 6.24
CA VAL A 270 15.16 0.09 5.00
C VAL A 270 14.69 1.53 5.14
N THR A 271 15.60 2.43 5.50
CA THR A 271 15.30 3.87 5.60
C THR A 271 15.22 4.50 4.19
N PRO A 272 14.18 5.29 3.87
CA PRO A 272 14.16 6.15 2.69
C PRO A 272 15.14 7.32 2.86
N THR A 273 15.07 8.31 1.97
CA THR A 273 15.98 9.47 1.96
C THR A 273 15.50 10.66 2.82
N PHE A 274 14.47 10.44 3.64
CA PHE A 274 13.89 11.35 4.64
C PHE A 274 13.68 10.65 6.00
N ASP A 275 13.24 11.39 7.02
CA ASP A 275 13.17 10.90 8.40
C ASP A 275 11.84 10.20 8.75
N CYS A 276 11.88 8.87 8.89
CA CYS A 276 10.75 8.05 9.33
C CYS A 276 10.35 8.23 10.81
N VAL A 277 11.07 9.02 11.63
CA VAL A 277 10.59 9.43 12.96
C VAL A 277 9.54 10.54 12.84
N ARG A 278 9.54 11.30 11.73
CA ARG A 278 8.63 12.42 11.47
C ARG A 278 8.29 12.54 9.98
N PRO A 279 7.53 11.59 9.41
CA PRO A 279 6.93 11.75 8.08
C PRO A 279 6.04 13.01 8.04
N GLU A 280 5.95 13.67 6.89
CA GLU A 280 5.12 14.87 6.71
C GLU A 280 3.78 14.52 6.05
N THR A 281 3.76 13.52 5.17
CA THR A 281 2.60 13.09 4.36
C THR A 281 2.21 11.63 4.58
N ALA A 282 0.97 11.26 4.24
CA ALA A 282 0.51 9.87 4.29
C ALA A 282 1.32 8.95 3.34
N THR A 283 1.78 9.50 2.21
CA THR A 283 2.74 8.85 1.30
C THR A 283 4.07 8.54 1.99
N ASP A 284 4.59 9.44 2.81
CA ASP A 284 5.85 9.23 3.55
C ASP A 284 5.71 8.08 4.58
N GLU A 285 4.56 8.00 5.25
CA GLU A 285 4.27 6.90 6.19
C GLU A 285 4.26 5.54 5.48
N GLU A 286 3.69 5.45 4.28
CA GLU A 286 3.69 4.19 3.51
C GLU A 286 5.08 3.83 2.96
N ILE A 287 5.86 4.82 2.54
CA ILE A 287 7.26 4.60 2.14
C ILE A 287 8.10 4.09 3.31
N CYS A 288 7.88 4.60 4.53
CA CYS A 288 8.52 4.09 5.75
C CYS A 288 8.05 2.67 6.13
N ALA A 289 6.80 2.32 5.82
CA ALA A 289 6.21 1.02 6.09
C ALA A 289 6.65 -0.10 5.14
N ASP A 290 6.98 0.20 3.89
CA ASP A 290 7.25 -0.79 2.84
C ASP A 290 8.73 -0.78 2.40
N PRO A 291 9.49 -1.88 2.65
CA PRO A 291 10.89 -1.98 2.25
C PRO A 291 11.17 -1.74 0.76
N ASP A 292 10.24 -2.08 -0.15
CA ASP A 292 10.41 -1.81 -1.58
C ASP A 292 10.30 -0.31 -1.87
N LEU A 293 9.31 0.36 -1.26
CA LEU A 293 9.05 1.78 -1.51
C LEU A 293 10.18 2.66 -0.95
N ALA A 294 10.77 2.29 0.19
CA ALA A 294 11.98 2.92 0.71
C ALA A 294 13.21 2.66 -0.19
N ALA A 295 13.39 1.44 -0.70
CA ALA A 295 14.48 1.11 -1.62
C ALA A 295 14.33 1.84 -2.99
N ASN A 296 13.10 1.98 -3.47
CA ASN A 296 12.72 2.77 -4.64
C ASN A 296 13.05 4.26 -4.43
N ASP A 297 12.64 4.88 -3.31
CA ASP A 297 12.96 6.28 -3.00
C ASP A 297 14.48 6.53 -3.02
N GLN A 298 15.26 5.66 -2.36
CA GLN A 298 16.72 5.73 -2.44
C GLN A 298 17.23 5.61 -3.89
N ARG A 299 16.68 4.69 -4.69
CA ARG A 299 17.09 4.46 -6.08
C ARG A 299 16.77 5.66 -6.96
N LEU A 300 15.59 6.25 -6.81
CA LEU A 300 15.14 7.45 -7.49
C LEU A 300 16.07 8.63 -7.18
N ASN A 301 16.39 8.84 -5.89
CA ASN A 301 17.32 9.88 -5.44
C ASN A 301 18.75 9.66 -5.98
N ARG A 302 19.21 8.40 -6.09
CA ARG A 302 20.49 8.06 -6.75
C ARG A 302 20.46 8.35 -8.25
N ALA A 303 19.43 7.92 -8.98
CA ALA A 303 19.28 8.16 -10.41
C ALA A 303 19.20 9.67 -10.72
N TRP A 304 18.42 10.42 -9.93
CA TRP A 304 18.32 11.87 -9.96
C TRP A 304 19.69 12.57 -9.86
N LYS A 305 20.47 12.22 -8.83
CA LYS A 305 21.81 12.78 -8.58
C LYS A 305 22.84 12.36 -9.64
N ALA A 306 22.69 11.19 -10.26
CA ALA A 306 23.57 10.72 -11.34
C ALA A 306 23.25 11.39 -12.69
N LEU A 307 21.99 11.76 -12.93
CA LEU A 307 21.54 12.38 -14.17
C LEU A 307 21.83 13.88 -14.22
N LEU A 308 21.49 14.64 -13.17
CA LEU A 308 21.60 16.11 -13.16
C LEU A 308 22.94 16.69 -13.67
N PRO A 309 24.13 16.15 -13.32
CA PRO A 309 25.41 16.70 -13.76
C PRO A 309 25.67 16.57 -15.27
N ARG A 310 25.00 15.62 -15.94
CA ARG A 310 25.17 15.31 -17.37
C ARG A 310 24.37 16.25 -18.28
N LEU A 311 23.28 16.82 -17.77
CA LEU A 311 22.34 17.63 -18.53
C LEU A 311 22.87 19.06 -18.75
N ASP A 312 22.56 19.63 -19.92
CA ASP A 312 22.73 21.06 -20.17
C ASP A 312 21.81 21.91 -19.28
N ASP A 313 22.10 23.21 -19.19
CA ASP A 313 21.40 24.15 -18.32
C ASP A 313 19.89 24.28 -18.58
N ALA A 314 19.41 24.10 -19.82
CA ALA A 314 17.99 24.21 -20.15
C ALA A 314 17.25 22.92 -19.77
N THR A 315 17.76 21.76 -20.20
CA THR A 315 17.20 20.45 -19.86
C THR A 315 17.23 20.20 -18.36
N ARG A 316 18.31 20.60 -17.67
CA ARG A 316 18.46 20.49 -16.21
C ARG A 316 17.41 21.30 -15.46
N ARG A 317 17.07 22.52 -15.90
CA ARG A 317 16.02 23.34 -15.30
C ARG A 317 14.65 22.73 -15.53
N ALA A 318 14.30 22.41 -16.79
CA ALA A 318 13.03 21.80 -17.14
C ALA A 318 12.77 20.51 -16.36
N LEU A 319 13.77 19.63 -16.25
CA LEU A 319 13.67 18.40 -15.48
C LEU A 319 13.60 18.65 -13.96
N THR A 320 14.26 19.70 -13.44
CA THR A 320 14.16 20.09 -12.01
C THR A 320 12.76 20.57 -11.66
N ASP A 321 12.13 21.36 -12.53
CA ASP A 321 10.77 21.84 -12.32
C ASP A 321 9.76 20.69 -12.48
N ASP A 322 9.91 19.83 -13.48
CA ASP A 322 9.14 18.59 -13.63
C ASP A 322 9.25 17.66 -12.40
N GLN A 323 10.47 17.44 -11.88
CA GLN A 323 10.68 16.65 -10.66
C GLN A 323 10.00 17.26 -9.42
N ARG A 324 9.93 18.60 -9.31
CA ARG A 324 9.19 19.27 -8.22
C ARG A 324 7.69 19.02 -8.32
N HIS A 325 7.11 19.14 -9.52
CA HIS A 325 5.70 18.84 -9.73
C HIS A 325 5.40 17.36 -9.48
N TRP A 326 6.27 16.44 -9.92
CA TRP A 326 6.11 15.00 -9.70
C TRP A 326 6.18 14.61 -8.21
N VAL A 327 7.13 15.16 -7.43
CA VAL A 327 7.16 14.94 -5.97
C VAL A 327 5.89 15.51 -5.32
N SER A 328 5.45 16.70 -5.74
CA SER A 328 4.24 17.34 -5.20
C SER A 328 2.92 16.66 -5.61
N SER A 329 2.91 15.82 -6.66
CA SER A 329 1.74 14.99 -6.97
C SER A 329 1.79 13.64 -6.26
N GLN A 330 2.98 13.05 -6.08
CA GLN A 330 3.17 11.78 -5.36
C GLN A 330 2.59 11.80 -3.93
N THR A 331 2.58 12.95 -3.25
CA THR A 331 1.95 13.13 -1.92
C THR A 331 0.43 13.05 -1.92
N LEU A 332 -0.21 13.19 -3.09
CA LEU A 332 -1.66 13.04 -3.29
C LEU A 332 -2.05 11.59 -3.59
N GLN A 333 -1.18 10.85 -4.28
CA GLN A 333 -1.54 9.58 -4.93
C GLN A 333 -1.74 8.40 -3.97
N TYR A 334 -1.09 8.39 -2.80
CA TYR A 334 -1.39 7.38 -1.77
C TYR A 334 -2.78 7.59 -1.14
N PRO A 335 -3.11 8.76 -0.54
CA PRO A 335 -4.43 8.97 0.07
C PRO A 335 -5.58 8.90 -0.96
N GLU A 336 -5.38 9.38 -2.19
CA GLU A 336 -6.40 9.28 -3.27
C GLU A 336 -6.79 7.83 -3.60
N PHE A 337 -5.85 6.87 -3.51
CA PHE A 337 -6.10 5.46 -3.83
C PHE A 337 -6.31 4.58 -2.58
N LEU A 338 -6.02 5.10 -1.39
CA LEU A 338 -6.41 4.52 -0.10
C LEU A 338 -7.91 4.73 0.18
N HIS A 339 -8.44 5.90 -0.20
CA HIS A 339 -9.85 6.29 -0.08
C HIS A 339 -10.41 6.76 -1.44
N PRO A 340 -10.57 5.85 -2.42
CA PRO A 340 -10.93 6.19 -3.79
C PRO A 340 -12.28 6.91 -3.90
N ALA A 341 -12.28 8.09 -4.54
CA ALA A 341 -13.42 9.00 -4.59
C ALA A 341 -14.67 8.48 -5.35
N TRP A 342 -14.57 7.31 -5.98
CA TRP A 342 -15.70 6.59 -6.57
C TRP A 342 -16.39 5.65 -5.55
N GLU A 343 -15.67 5.12 -4.57
CA GLU A 343 -16.18 4.20 -3.53
C GLU A 343 -16.82 4.95 -2.35
N LYS A 344 -17.86 5.73 -2.65
CA LYS A 344 -18.51 6.63 -1.69
C LYS A 344 -19.30 5.95 -0.58
N GLN A 345 -19.62 4.66 -0.74
CA GLN A 345 -20.33 3.91 0.30
C GLN A 345 -19.34 3.36 1.33
N THR A 346 -18.18 2.89 0.88
CA THR A 346 -17.10 2.28 1.66
C THR A 346 -15.93 3.24 1.90
N SER A 347 -16.12 4.56 1.79
CA SER A 347 -15.01 5.54 1.83
C SER A 347 -14.27 5.63 3.17
N ALA A 348 -14.80 5.07 4.26
CA ALA A 348 -14.09 4.90 5.53
C ALA A 348 -13.19 3.64 5.57
N MET A 349 -13.35 2.71 4.61
CA MET A 349 -12.57 1.48 4.51
C MET A 349 -11.29 1.73 3.72
N HIS A 350 -10.16 1.30 4.27
CA HIS A 350 -8.84 1.55 3.68
C HIS A 350 -8.52 0.54 2.58
N TYR A 351 -8.43 0.99 1.33
CA TYR A 351 -8.05 0.16 0.17
C TYR A 351 -6.52 0.04 0.07
N THR A 352 -5.91 -0.65 1.04
CA THR A 352 -4.46 -0.60 1.26
C THR A 352 -3.62 -1.21 0.13
N VAL A 353 -4.12 -2.26 -0.56
CA VAL A 353 -3.47 -2.78 -1.79
C VAL A 353 -3.41 -1.71 -2.88
N SER A 354 -4.54 -1.03 -3.13
CA SER A 354 -4.68 -0.01 -4.18
C SER A 354 -3.71 1.15 -3.99
N GLY A 355 -3.75 1.81 -2.81
CA GLY A 355 -2.85 2.91 -2.48
C GLY A 355 -1.37 2.53 -2.55
N ARG A 356 -1.02 1.32 -2.09
CA ARG A 356 0.35 0.79 -2.13
C ARG A 356 0.87 0.58 -3.54
N ASP A 357 0.13 -0.15 -4.38
CA ASP A 357 0.64 -0.56 -5.69
C ASP A 357 0.60 0.57 -6.72
N HIS A 358 -0.31 1.54 -6.59
CA HIS A 358 -0.26 2.78 -7.37
C HIS A 358 1.00 3.61 -7.04
N LEU A 359 1.30 3.81 -5.76
CA LEU A 359 2.53 4.47 -5.30
C LEU A 359 3.80 3.73 -5.76
N ASN A 360 3.80 2.40 -5.73
CA ASN A 360 4.87 1.56 -6.27
C ASN A 360 5.06 1.75 -7.78
N SER A 361 3.97 1.81 -8.57
CA SER A 361 4.07 2.03 -10.02
C SER A 361 4.68 3.39 -10.33
N LEU A 362 4.16 4.46 -9.71
CA LEU A 362 4.64 5.83 -9.89
C LEU A 362 6.14 5.97 -9.61
N GLN A 363 6.62 5.39 -8.51
CA GLN A 363 8.06 5.37 -8.19
C GLN A 363 8.86 4.61 -9.26
N ARG A 364 8.41 3.42 -9.67
CA ARG A 364 9.12 2.57 -10.65
C ARG A 364 9.15 3.18 -12.05
N GLU A 365 8.07 3.81 -12.48
CA GLU A 365 8.00 4.59 -13.72
C GLU A 365 8.97 5.78 -13.70
N ARG A 366 9.02 6.52 -12.58
CA ARG A 366 9.94 7.65 -12.44
C ARG A 366 11.41 7.21 -12.42
N ILE A 367 11.72 6.10 -11.75
CA ILE A 367 13.04 5.47 -11.78
C ILE A 367 13.41 5.08 -13.22
N ALA A 368 12.52 4.44 -13.96
CA ALA A 368 12.76 4.05 -15.35
C ALA A 368 12.98 5.26 -16.27
N LEU A 369 12.25 6.36 -16.07
CA LEU A 369 12.45 7.63 -16.78
C LEU A 369 13.82 8.25 -16.50
N LEU A 370 14.26 8.28 -15.24
CA LEU A 370 15.53 8.88 -14.83
C LEU A 370 16.75 8.02 -15.21
N GLU A 371 16.67 6.70 -15.06
CA GLU A 371 17.75 5.77 -15.43
C GLU A 371 17.84 5.56 -16.95
N GLY A 372 16.71 5.62 -17.66
CA GLY A 372 16.62 5.53 -19.13
C GLY A 372 16.83 6.86 -19.87
N PHE A 373 17.21 7.95 -19.18
CA PHE A 373 17.30 9.28 -19.78
C PHE A 373 18.48 9.38 -20.77
N ASP A 374 18.14 9.60 -22.04
CA ASP A 374 19.07 9.71 -23.16
C ASP A 374 19.54 11.16 -23.35
N ASP A 375 20.56 11.55 -22.57
CA ASP A 375 21.20 12.87 -22.56
C ASP A 375 21.90 13.26 -23.88
N LYS A 376 21.93 12.35 -24.86
CA LYS A 376 22.58 12.53 -26.17
C LYS A 376 21.62 12.38 -27.35
N ARG A 377 20.31 12.30 -27.09
CA ARG A 377 19.30 12.16 -28.15
C ARG A 377 19.29 13.37 -29.07
N VAL A 378 19.62 13.15 -30.35
CA VAL A 378 19.49 14.16 -31.40
C VAL A 378 18.26 13.85 -32.25
N GLY A 379 17.28 14.74 -32.22
CA GLY A 379 16.04 14.65 -33.00
C GLY A 379 14.88 13.93 -32.30
N LEU A 380 13.72 13.93 -32.95
CA LEU A 380 12.45 13.45 -32.40
C LEU A 380 12.20 11.94 -32.60
N ALA A 381 13.18 11.19 -33.10
CA ALA A 381 13.04 9.77 -33.38
C ALA A 381 13.25 8.93 -32.12
N GLY A 382 12.17 8.36 -31.57
CA GLY A 382 12.22 7.43 -30.45
C GLY A 382 10.85 7.21 -29.82
N THR A 383 10.75 6.19 -28.96
CA THR A 383 9.53 5.93 -28.18
C THR A 383 9.35 7.02 -27.13
N CYS A 384 8.33 7.87 -27.32
CA CYS A 384 7.93 8.86 -26.32
C CYS A 384 6.75 8.31 -25.53
N SER A 385 7.01 7.69 -24.38
CA SER A 385 5.96 7.32 -23.44
C SER A 385 5.54 8.56 -22.63
N PRO A 386 4.29 9.04 -22.71
CA PRO A 386 3.79 10.00 -21.75
C PRO A 386 3.58 9.29 -20.40
N THR A 387 4.26 9.74 -19.35
CA THR A 387 3.94 9.35 -17.97
C THR A 387 2.62 10.01 -17.56
N MET A 388 1.53 9.33 -17.88
CA MET A 388 0.19 9.56 -17.34
C MET A 388 -0.10 8.44 -16.34
N PRO A 389 -0.53 8.71 -15.09
CA PRO A 389 -1.03 7.66 -14.22
C PRO A 389 -2.20 6.94 -14.92
N SER A 390 -2.17 5.60 -14.90
CA SER A 390 -2.99 4.79 -15.80
C SER A 390 -4.44 4.60 -15.35
N SER A 391 -5.22 5.68 -15.30
CA SER A 391 -6.69 5.57 -15.28
C SER A 391 -7.16 4.92 -16.59
N GLY A 392 -7.89 3.80 -16.50
CA GLY A 392 -8.13 2.90 -17.63
C GLY A 392 -8.97 3.48 -18.78
N SER A 393 -8.34 3.90 -19.89
CA SER A 393 -8.99 4.09 -21.20
C SER A 393 -8.00 4.20 -22.37
N PRO A 394 -8.04 3.29 -23.38
CA PRO A 394 -7.05 3.26 -24.46
C PRO A 394 -7.36 4.24 -25.61
N TRP A 395 -6.91 5.50 -25.50
CA TRP A 395 -6.97 6.48 -26.58
C TRP A 395 -5.61 6.68 -27.29
N THR A 396 -5.23 5.75 -28.16
CA THR A 396 -4.01 5.83 -28.99
C THR A 396 -4.15 6.88 -30.11
N ARG A 397 -3.80 8.14 -29.80
CA ARG A 397 -3.76 9.24 -30.79
C ARG A 397 -2.57 9.10 -31.74
N THR A 398 -2.72 8.26 -32.76
CA THR A 398 -1.75 8.12 -33.86
C THR A 398 -1.62 9.41 -34.66
N VAL A 399 -0.57 10.21 -34.40
CA VAL A 399 -0.25 11.42 -35.19
C VAL A 399 0.36 11.01 -36.52
N ARG A 400 -0.50 10.77 -37.53
CA ARG A 400 -0.07 10.54 -38.92
C ARG A 400 0.05 11.88 -39.66
N SER A 401 1.27 12.37 -39.86
CA SER A 401 1.55 13.52 -40.71
C SER A 401 1.41 13.14 -42.19
N THR A 402 0.42 13.73 -42.88
CA THR A 402 0.29 13.66 -44.34
C THR A 402 0.66 15.01 -44.98
N PRO A 403 1.41 15.02 -46.10
CA PRO A 403 1.74 16.25 -46.79
C PRO A 403 0.53 16.85 -47.49
N ARG A 404 0.53 18.18 -47.63
CA ARG A 404 -0.62 18.98 -48.07
C ARG A 404 -0.64 19.14 -49.60
N ALA A 405 -1.62 18.55 -50.26
CA ALA A 405 -2.00 18.88 -51.64
C ALA A 405 -3.25 19.79 -51.65
N GLY A 406 -3.40 20.64 -52.67
CA GLY A 406 -4.38 21.72 -52.71
C GLY A 406 -5.64 21.47 -53.55
N ASN A 407 -6.41 22.55 -53.75
CA ASN A 407 -7.74 22.64 -54.39
C ASN A 407 -8.88 22.01 -53.56
N GLY A 408 -10.10 22.57 -53.52
CA GLY A 408 -10.56 23.87 -54.02
C GLY A 408 -12.07 23.87 -54.29
N GLY A 409 -12.88 24.59 -53.48
CA GLY A 409 -14.33 24.71 -53.71
C GLY A 409 -15.17 25.13 -52.48
N ARG A 410 -16.21 25.95 -52.73
CA ARG A 410 -17.31 26.43 -51.85
C ARG A 410 -18.52 26.73 -52.79
N PRO A 411 -19.75 27.07 -52.33
CA PRO A 411 -20.33 27.14 -50.98
C PRO A 411 -21.24 25.89 -50.70
N THR A 412 -22.47 25.82 -50.13
CA THR A 412 -23.51 26.77 -49.65
C THR A 412 -24.48 26.09 -48.65
N GLY A 413 -25.32 26.85 -47.94
CA GLY A 413 -26.36 26.36 -46.99
C GLY A 413 -25.94 26.55 -45.52
N ARG A 414 -26.63 27.24 -44.58
CA ARG A 414 -28.02 27.71 -44.43
C ARG A 414 -29.07 26.57 -44.31
N VAL A 415 -30.00 26.56 -43.33
CA VAL A 415 -30.26 27.49 -42.20
C VAL A 415 -31.16 26.86 -41.10
N ALA A 416 -31.36 27.59 -39.99
CA ALA A 416 -32.40 27.45 -38.95
C ALA A 416 -32.28 26.33 -37.90
N ALA A 417 -32.74 26.70 -36.69
CA ALA A 417 -33.13 25.82 -35.58
C ALA A 417 -34.50 26.28 -35.09
N THR A 418 -35.34 25.36 -34.58
CA THR A 418 -36.64 25.72 -33.99
C THR A 418 -36.92 24.96 -32.69
N THR A 419 -36.99 25.76 -31.64
CA THR A 419 -37.31 25.52 -30.23
C THR A 419 -38.63 24.82 -29.88
N ARG A 420 -38.70 24.35 -28.62
CA ARG A 420 -39.82 24.37 -27.60
C ARG A 420 -40.50 23.03 -27.19
N SER A 421 -40.38 22.75 -25.89
CA SER A 421 -41.44 22.48 -24.88
C SER A 421 -42.44 21.30 -25.03
N ALA A 422 -42.98 20.67 -23.97
CA ALA A 422 -42.64 20.55 -22.53
C ALA A 422 -43.65 19.58 -21.83
N VAL A 423 -43.52 19.40 -20.49
CA VAL A 423 -44.59 19.02 -19.51
C VAL A 423 -45.04 17.53 -19.37
N THR A 424 -44.57 16.87 -18.28
CA THR A 424 -45.22 15.80 -17.46
C THR A 424 -45.67 14.46 -18.12
N SER A 425 -45.85 13.31 -17.44
CA SER A 425 -46.23 13.06 -16.04
C SER A 425 -45.75 11.70 -15.46
N ARG A 426 -46.44 11.15 -14.44
CA ARG A 426 -45.98 10.12 -13.48
C ARG A 426 -46.19 8.65 -13.91
N ALA A 427 -45.15 7.83 -13.68
CA ALA A 427 -45.22 6.49 -13.07
C ALA A 427 -46.01 5.37 -13.85
N PRO A 428 -46.18 4.15 -13.30
CA PRO A 428 -45.09 3.16 -13.37
C PRO A 428 -45.55 1.78 -13.89
N TYR A 429 -44.68 1.06 -14.61
CA TYR A 429 -44.89 -0.37 -14.90
C TYR A 429 -43.57 -1.16 -14.93
N SER A 430 -43.60 -2.33 -14.31
CA SER A 430 -42.69 -3.44 -14.59
C SER A 430 -43.19 -4.23 -15.80
N VAL A 431 -42.30 -4.92 -16.53
CA VAL A 431 -42.55 -6.24 -17.16
C VAL A 431 -41.28 -6.78 -17.86
N GLN A 432 -40.94 -8.02 -17.52
CA GLN A 432 -40.22 -9.09 -18.26
C GLN A 432 -39.10 -8.74 -19.27
N ALA A 433 -37.94 -9.39 -19.05
CA ALA A 433 -36.82 -9.42 -20.00
C ALA A 433 -37.15 -10.16 -21.31
N SER A 434 -36.80 -9.54 -22.44
CA SER A 434 -36.86 -10.15 -23.78
C SER A 434 -35.46 -10.49 -24.30
N ARG A 435 -35.16 -11.78 -24.50
CA ARG A 435 -33.86 -12.28 -24.96
C ARG A 435 -33.64 -12.07 -26.47
N ALA A 436 -32.98 -10.98 -26.85
CA ALA A 436 -32.46 -10.80 -28.22
C ALA A 436 -31.06 -11.44 -28.37
N ARG A 437 -30.93 -12.51 -29.18
CA ARG A 437 -29.63 -13.14 -29.48
C ARG A 437 -28.90 -12.39 -30.60
N ILE A 438 -27.92 -11.56 -30.27
CA ILE A 438 -26.94 -11.06 -31.25
C ILE A 438 -25.84 -12.12 -31.42
N ARG A 439 -25.63 -12.59 -32.66
CA ARG A 439 -24.50 -13.46 -33.03
C ARG A 439 -23.28 -12.61 -33.39
N THR A 440 -22.43 -12.27 -32.43
CA THR A 440 -21.09 -11.76 -32.70
C THR A 440 -20.17 -12.91 -33.16
N ARG A 441 -19.55 -12.75 -34.33
CA ARG A 441 -18.67 -13.76 -34.93
C ARG A 441 -17.25 -13.50 -34.47
N TRP A 442 -16.73 -14.34 -33.57
CA TRP A 442 -15.36 -14.24 -33.08
C TRP A 442 -14.38 -14.71 -34.16
N SER A 443 -13.47 -13.83 -34.56
CA SER A 443 -12.26 -14.17 -35.33
C SER A 443 -11.08 -14.15 -34.36
N ALA A 444 -10.39 -15.27 -34.21
CA ALA A 444 -9.20 -15.33 -33.36
C ALA A 444 -8.07 -14.50 -33.95
N ILE A 445 -7.43 -13.66 -33.11
CA ILE A 445 -6.14 -13.04 -33.40
C ILE A 445 -5.12 -13.77 -32.54
N THR A 446 -4.21 -14.50 -33.20
CA THR A 446 -3.15 -15.27 -32.54
C THR A 446 -2.13 -14.32 -31.91
N PRO A 447 -1.75 -14.50 -30.62
CA PRO A 447 -0.61 -13.79 -30.05
C PRO A 447 0.68 -14.14 -30.80
N CYS A 448 1.54 -13.15 -31.07
CA CYS A 448 2.83 -13.40 -31.72
C CYS A 448 3.79 -14.13 -30.78
N SER A 449 4.18 -15.36 -31.16
CA SER A 449 5.25 -16.10 -30.50
C SER A 449 6.63 -15.50 -30.84
N SER A 450 7.35 -15.01 -29.85
CA SER A 450 8.76 -14.64 -29.99
C SER A 450 9.66 -15.88 -29.86
N SER A 451 9.87 -16.58 -30.97
CA SER A 451 10.84 -17.68 -31.06
C SER A 451 12.27 -17.14 -31.02
N ILE A 452 13.07 -17.57 -30.04
CA ILE A 452 14.52 -17.35 -30.00
C ILE A 452 15.20 -18.59 -30.58
N ASP A 453 15.52 -18.54 -31.88
CA ASP A 453 16.35 -19.57 -32.51
C ASP A 453 17.75 -19.57 -31.88
N SER A 454 18.14 -20.70 -31.32
CA SER A 454 19.46 -20.92 -30.68
C SER A 454 20.20 -22.04 -31.38
N THR A 455 20.65 -21.79 -32.61
CA THR A 455 21.34 -22.76 -33.47
C THR A 455 22.86 -22.71 -33.30
N THR A 456 23.41 -23.52 -32.40
CA THR A 456 24.84 -23.86 -32.41
C THR A 456 25.06 -25.32 -32.02
N SER A 457 25.93 -26.02 -32.76
CA SER A 457 26.06 -27.48 -32.77
C SER A 457 27.14 -28.03 -31.83
N LEU A 458 26.78 -29.07 -31.06
CA LEU A 458 27.70 -30.15 -30.62
C LEU A 458 28.19 -30.95 -31.86
N PRO A 459 29.34 -31.66 -31.88
CA PRO A 459 29.78 -32.64 -30.85
C PRO A 459 31.34 -32.78 -30.74
N PRO A 460 31.96 -33.92 -30.32
CA PRO A 460 31.56 -34.99 -29.39
C PRO A 460 32.51 -35.15 -28.17
N SER A 461 32.23 -36.14 -27.33
CA SER A 461 32.96 -36.50 -26.09
C SER A 461 34.33 -37.17 -26.28
N ALA A 462 35.22 -37.03 -25.29
CA ALA A 462 36.42 -37.86 -25.13
C ALA A 462 36.76 -38.17 -23.65
N ARG A 463 37.20 -39.42 -23.45
CA ARG A 463 37.46 -40.19 -22.20
C ARG A 463 38.18 -39.49 -21.03
N ALA A 464 37.88 -40.01 -19.83
CA ALA A 464 38.62 -39.75 -18.59
C ALA A 464 40.04 -40.37 -18.56
N ARG A 465 40.91 -39.76 -17.74
CA ARG A 465 41.99 -40.46 -17.02
C ARG A 465 42.32 -39.76 -15.71
N ALA A 466 42.57 -40.53 -14.66
CA ALA A 466 43.13 -40.04 -13.41
C ALA A 466 44.64 -40.27 -13.41
N THR A 467 45.40 -39.31 -12.89
CA THR A 467 46.78 -39.53 -12.41
C THR A 467 47.03 -38.60 -11.22
N ALA A 468 47.52 -39.16 -10.11
CA ALA A 468 47.91 -38.38 -8.95
C ALA A 468 49.42 -38.08 -9.00
N THR A 469 49.82 -36.90 -8.53
CA THR A 469 51.22 -36.59 -8.22
C THR A 469 51.27 -35.87 -6.87
N SER A 470 52.16 -36.33 -5.98
CA SER A 470 52.35 -35.77 -4.65
C SER A 470 53.56 -34.84 -4.58
N ARG A 471 53.58 -33.94 -3.59
CA ARG A 471 54.61 -33.94 -2.51
C ARG A 471 54.49 -32.77 -1.53
N ASN A 472 54.74 -33.10 -0.26
CA ASN A 472 55.41 -32.30 0.78
C ASN A 472 54.77 -30.99 1.31
N ALA A 473 54.89 -30.63 2.60
CA ALA A 473 55.31 -31.40 3.79
C ALA A 473 54.99 -30.64 5.11
N SER A 474 55.19 -31.33 6.24
CA SER A 474 55.58 -30.81 7.57
C SER A 474 54.51 -30.46 8.63
N ALA A 475 54.34 -31.41 9.57
CA ALA A 475 54.17 -31.25 11.04
C ALA A 475 52.87 -30.57 11.58
N THR A 476 52.40 -30.84 12.82
CA THR A 476 53.04 -31.49 14.00
C THR A 476 52.02 -32.23 14.90
N SER A 477 52.47 -33.27 15.64
CA SER A 477 51.86 -33.92 16.84
C SER A 477 50.37 -34.39 16.77
N ARG A 478 50.01 -35.69 16.74
CA ARG A 478 50.23 -36.82 17.69
C ARG A 478 49.40 -36.71 18.99
N PHE A 479 48.35 -37.55 19.15
CA PHE A 479 48.25 -38.61 20.20
C PHE A 479 46.99 -39.53 20.08
N LEU A 480 47.18 -40.82 20.42
CA LEU A 480 46.26 -41.94 20.74
C LEU A 480 44.90 -42.23 20.02
N ARG A 481 44.82 -43.46 19.51
CA ARG A 481 43.64 -44.36 19.31
C ARG A 481 43.48 -45.27 20.59
N PRO A 482 42.48 -46.18 20.79
CA PRO A 482 41.92 -47.09 19.75
C PRO A 482 40.49 -47.70 19.93
N ARG A 483 40.14 -48.57 18.95
CA ARG A 483 39.18 -49.72 18.95
C ARG A 483 37.66 -49.47 18.87
N GLY A 484 37.02 -50.32 18.06
CA GLY A 484 35.58 -50.42 17.78
C GLY A 484 35.36 -50.98 16.37
N CYS A 485 34.88 -52.21 16.24
CA CYS A 485 34.70 -52.92 14.95
C CYS A 485 33.35 -53.64 14.89
N PHE A 486 32.97 -54.08 13.69
CA PHE A 486 31.73 -54.78 13.31
C PHE A 486 30.46 -53.91 13.25
N ARG A 487 29.50 -54.17 12.36
CA ARG A 487 29.43 -55.28 11.37
C ARG A 487 28.99 -54.79 10.00
#